data_AF-A0A0R1E860-F1
#
_entry.id   AF-A0A0R1E860-F1
#
_cell.length_a   1.000
_cell.length_b   1.000
_cell.length_c   1.000
_cell.angle_alpha   90.00
_cell.angle_beta   90.00
_cell.angle_gamma   90.00
#
_symmetry.space_group_name_H-M   'P 1'
#
loop_
_entity.id
_entity.type
_entity.pdbx_description
1 polymer ?
#
loop_
_entity_poly.entity_id
_entity_poly.type
_entity_poly.pdbx_seq_one_letter_code
_entity_poly.pdbx_strand_id
1 'polypeptide(L)'
;MNNFEIRELPGKGRAMIALKNFTTDEVIFEEEPFVSRQFSWNVAYGYAACDHCMRPLETVLENVRRLASDPQVEVPLLQHDPTAQWVAQFTQCPRCKVRYCSEDCLMEAQKRYHRVACMGAFRSDDTHPIN
;
A
#
# COMPACT_ATOMS: atom_id res chain seq x y z
N MET A 1 11.60 24.15 1.15
CA MET A 1 11.91 24.45 -0.27
C MET A 1 12.57 23.22 -0.84
N ASN A 2 12.14 22.78 -2.02
CA ASN A 2 12.69 21.57 -2.63
C ASN A 2 14.13 21.82 -3.09
N ASN A 3 14.99 20.82 -2.96
CA ASN A 3 16.40 20.87 -3.42
C ASN A 3 16.53 20.53 -4.91
N PHE A 4 15.45 20.74 -5.66
CA PHE A 4 15.35 20.52 -7.09
C PHE A 4 14.41 21.54 -7.72
N GLU A 5 14.50 21.68 -9.03
CA GLU A 5 13.57 22.45 -9.86
C GLU A 5 13.11 21.63 -11.06
N ILE A 6 12.03 22.06 -11.70
CA ILE A 6 11.51 21.43 -12.92
C ILE A 6 11.84 22.30 -14.13
N ARG A 7 12.50 21.74 -15.15
CA ARG A 7 12.89 22.42 -16.39
C ARG A 7 12.54 21.59 -17.61
N GLU A 8 12.34 22.26 -18.75
CA GLU A 8 12.27 21.61 -20.06
C GLU A 8 13.70 21.38 -20.59
N LEU A 9 13.99 20.14 -21.00
CA LEU A 9 15.27 19.75 -21.59
C LEU A 9 15.08 19.40 -23.08
N PRO A 10 15.89 19.96 -23.99
CA PRO A 10 15.84 19.62 -25.41
C PRO A 10 15.96 18.09 -25.64
N GLY A 11 14.99 17.52 -26.34
CA GLY A 11 14.94 16.08 -26.66
C GLY A 11 14.51 15.15 -25.50
N LYS A 12 14.27 15.66 -24.29
CA LYS A 12 13.84 14.87 -23.11
C LYS A 12 12.54 15.37 -22.48
N GLY A 13 12.10 16.58 -22.80
CA GLY A 13 10.90 17.18 -22.22
C GLY A 13 11.12 17.63 -20.78
N ARG A 14 10.05 17.60 -19.97
CA ARG A 14 10.03 18.02 -18.58
C ARG A 14 10.89 17.12 -17.68
N ALA A 15 11.85 17.71 -16.97
CA ALA A 15 12.81 17.00 -16.14
C ALA A 15 13.02 17.68 -14.77
N MET A 16 13.45 16.90 -13.79
CA MET A 16 13.84 17.35 -12.46
C MET A 16 15.35 17.56 -12.39
N ILE A 17 15.78 18.77 -12.00
CA ILE A 17 17.19 19.17 -11.94
C ILE A 17 17.56 19.48 -10.49
N ALA A 18 18.65 18.89 -9.99
CA ALA A 18 19.15 19.14 -8.64
C ALA A 18 19.69 20.58 -8.49
N LEU A 19 19.35 21.24 -7.37
CA LEU A 19 19.85 22.59 -7.03
C LEU A 19 21.06 22.56 -6.09
N LYS A 20 21.45 21.36 -5.63
CA LYS A 20 22.62 21.12 -4.80
C LYS A 20 23.23 19.76 -5.11
N ASN A 21 24.43 19.52 -4.58
CA ASN A 21 25.01 18.20 -4.56
C ASN A 21 24.31 17.33 -3.49
N PHE A 22 24.04 16.08 -3.84
CA PHE A 22 23.53 15.07 -2.92
C PHE A 22 24.62 14.06 -2.60
N THR A 23 24.68 13.59 -1.35
CA THR A 23 25.54 12.45 -0.97
C THR A 23 24.82 11.13 -1.21
N THR A 24 25.56 10.01 -1.27
CA THR A 24 24.95 8.67 -1.24
C THR A 24 24.00 8.56 -0.04
N ASP A 25 22.87 7.88 -0.24
CA ASP A 25 21.79 7.68 0.73
C ASP A 25 21.02 8.95 1.15
N GLU A 26 21.31 10.11 0.57
CA GLU A 26 20.55 11.32 0.83
C GLU A 26 19.19 11.30 0.11
N VAL A 27 18.11 11.50 0.88
CA VAL A 27 16.76 11.61 0.35
C VAL A 27 16.62 12.92 -0.45
N ILE A 28 16.33 12.80 -1.74
CA ILE A 28 16.11 13.95 -2.63
C ILE A 28 14.77 14.62 -2.31
N PHE A 29 13.70 13.82 -2.29
CA PHE A 29 12.35 14.22 -1.87
C PHE A 29 11.52 12.99 -1.52
N GLU A 30 10.42 13.21 -0.82
CA GLU A 30 9.38 12.22 -0.55
C GLU A 30 8.04 12.77 -1.06
N GLU A 31 7.20 11.87 -1.56
CA GLU A 31 5.86 12.20 -2.01
C GLU A 31 4.91 11.08 -1.61
N GLU A 32 3.69 11.45 -1.22
CA GLU A 32 2.61 10.50 -1.04
C GLU A 32 1.86 10.31 -2.37
N PRO A 33 1.54 9.07 -2.75
CA PRO A 33 0.81 8.82 -3.99
C PRO A 33 -0.55 9.52 -3.98
N PHE A 34 -0.91 10.13 -5.11
CA PHE A 34 -2.22 10.76 -5.27
C PHE A 34 -3.36 9.72 -5.17
N VAL A 35 -3.14 8.54 -5.77
CA VAL A 35 -3.98 7.35 -5.62
C VAL A 35 -3.10 6.15 -5.34
N SER A 36 -3.49 5.32 -4.37
CA SER A 36 -2.87 4.04 -4.09
C SER A 36 -3.95 2.97 -4.06
N ARG A 37 -3.71 1.82 -4.70
CA ARG A 37 -4.64 0.69 -4.73
C ARG A 37 -3.86 -0.58 -5.02
N GLN A 38 -4.23 -1.69 -4.38
CA GLN A 38 -3.65 -2.98 -4.73
C GLN A 38 -4.05 -3.42 -6.15
N PHE A 39 -3.14 -4.09 -6.85
CA PHE A 39 -3.50 -4.76 -8.10
C PHE A 39 -4.58 -5.82 -7.87
N SER A 40 -5.49 -6.00 -8.84
CA SER A 40 -6.53 -7.03 -8.78
C SER A 40 -5.94 -8.43 -8.58
N TRP A 41 -4.80 -8.70 -9.20
CA TRP A 41 -4.08 -9.96 -9.03
C TRP A 41 -3.60 -10.19 -7.59
N ASN A 42 -3.15 -9.15 -6.89
CA ASN A 42 -2.75 -9.29 -5.48
C ASN A 42 -3.94 -9.70 -4.62
N VAL A 43 -5.11 -9.10 -4.88
CA VAL A 43 -6.35 -9.47 -4.19
C VAL A 43 -6.76 -10.91 -4.51
N ALA A 44 -6.68 -11.33 -5.79
CA ALA A 44 -7.02 -12.68 -6.22
C ALA A 44 -6.13 -13.76 -5.58
N TYR A 45 -4.85 -13.45 -5.32
CA TYR A 45 -3.89 -14.35 -4.66
C TYR A 45 -3.83 -14.17 -3.13
N GLY A 46 -4.79 -13.42 -2.56
CA GLY A 46 -4.92 -13.26 -1.11
C GLY A 46 -3.82 -12.43 -0.46
N TYR A 47 -3.15 -11.54 -1.20
CA TYR A 47 -2.12 -10.67 -0.66
C TYR A 47 -2.72 -9.70 0.37
N ALA A 48 -2.27 -9.83 1.62
CA ALA A 48 -2.78 -9.03 2.73
C ALA A 48 -1.92 -7.77 2.90
N ALA A 49 -2.30 -6.67 2.25
CA ALA A 49 -1.63 -5.38 2.37
C ALA A 49 -2.64 -4.22 2.52
N CYS A 50 -2.20 -3.16 3.18
CA CYS A 50 -2.97 -1.93 3.34
C CYS A 50 -3.25 -1.28 1.98
N ASP A 51 -4.51 -0.98 1.67
CA ASP A 51 -4.90 -0.36 0.39
C ASP A 51 -4.52 1.13 0.29
N HIS A 52 -3.81 1.66 1.30
CA HIS A 52 -3.23 3.00 1.30
C HIS A 52 -1.70 2.96 1.21
N CYS A 53 -1.04 2.46 2.25
CA CYS A 53 0.41 2.53 2.40
C CYS A 53 1.14 1.23 2.03
N MET A 54 0.43 0.20 1.55
CA MET A 54 0.97 -1.11 1.17
C MET A 54 1.69 -1.89 2.29
N ARG A 55 1.61 -1.43 3.54
CA ARG A 55 2.11 -2.20 4.70
C ARG A 55 1.44 -3.57 4.78
N PRO A 56 2.18 -4.64 5.14
CA PRO A 56 1.61 -5.96 5.36
C PRO A 56 0.49 -5.95 6.41
N LEU A 57 -0.56 -6.73 6.15
CA LEU A 57 -1.73 -6.93 7.03
C LEU A 57 -1.85 -8.38 7.51
N GLU A 58 -0.70 -9.02 7.65
CA GLU A 58 -0.49 -10.38 8.12
C GLU A 58 0.85 -10.41 8.87
N THR A 59 0.91 -11.20 9.93
CA THR A 59 2.16 -11.55 10.61
C THR A 59 3.08 -12.34 9.68
N VAL A 60 4.36 -12.42 10.03
CA VAL A 60 5.35 -13.25 9.31
C VAL A 60 4.87 -14.70 9.24
N LEU A 61 4.32 -15.22 10.33
CA LEU A 61 3.79 -16.60 10.37
C LEU A 61 2.62 -16.79 9.41
N GLU A 62 1.64 -15.87 9.41
CA GLU A 62 0.50 -15.91 8.50
C GLU A 62 0.93 -15.80 7.04
N ASN A 63 1.86 -14.88 6.74
CA ASN A 63 2.41 -14.69 5.40
C ASN A 63 3.09 -15.97 4.89
N VAL A 64 4.00 -16.55 5.68
CA VAL A 64 4.72 -17.75 5.29
C VAL A 64 3.78 -18.93 5.09
N ARG A 65 2.82 -19.15 6.00
CA ARG A 65 1.82 -20.23 5.86
C ARG A 65 0.97 -20.07 4.61
N ARG A 66 0.54 -18.83 4.31
CA ARG A 66 -0.21 -18.51 3.09
C ARG A 66 0.61 -18.80 1.83
N LEU A 67 1.86 -18.34 1.78
CA LEU A 67 2.74 -18.52 0.62
C LEU A 67 3.15 -19.99 0.42
N ALA A 68 3.39 -20.73 1.51
CA ALA A 68 3.72 -22.15 1.46
C ALA A 68 2.49 -23.04 1.22
N SER A 69 1.27 -22.50 1.37
CA SER A 69 0.02 -23.27 1.41
C SER A 69 0.06 -24.41 2.44
N ASP A 70 0.75 -24.19 3.56
CA ASP A 70 0.91 -25.17 4.62
C ASP A 70 0.68 -24.52 6.00
N PRO A 71 -0.43 -24.86 6.68
CA PRO A 71 -0.75 -24.30 7.99
C PRO A 71 0.14 -24.84 9.12
N GLN A 72 0.90 -25.92 8.88
CA GLN A 72 1.79 -26.53 9.87
C GLN A 72 3.20 -25.92 9.85
N VAL A 73 3.51 -25.05 8.88
CA VAL A 73 4.82 -24.37 8.84
C VAL A 73 5.01 -23.55 10.12
N GLU A 74 6.17 -23.75 10.73
CA GLU A 74 6.67 -22.96 11.84
C GLU A 74 7.77 -22.00 11.33
N VAL A 75 7.80 -20.80 11.89
CA VAL A 75 8.78 -19.78 11.56
C VAL A 75 9.54 -19.41 12.83
N PRO A 76 10.88 -19.42 12.83
CA PRO A 76 11.65 -19.01 14.00
C PRO A 76 11.56 -17.49 14.22
N LEU A 77 11.98 -17.03 15.40
CA LEU A 77 12.19 -15.61 15.71
C LEU A 77 10.93 -14.72 15.67
N LEU A 78 9.74 -15.27 15.98
CA LEU A 78 8.47 -14.52 15.98
C LEU A 78 8.44 -13.30 16.91
N GLN A 79 9.32 -13.23 17.92
CA GLN A 79 9.47 -12.04 18.75
C GLN A 79 9.94 -10.80 17.99
N HIS A 80 10.47 -10.97 16.77
CA HIS A 80 10.92 -9.89 15.89
C HIS A 80 9.92 -9.61 14.75
N ASP A 81 8.71 -10.17 14.81
CA ASP A 81 7.68 -9.91 13.82
C ASP A 81 7.37 -8.41 13.77
N PRO A 82 7.64 -7.74 12.62
CA PRO A 82 7.49 -6.30 12.50
C PRO A 82 6.03 -5.88 12.44
N THR A 83 5.08 -6.80 12.30
CA THR A 83 3.65 -6.56 12.13
C THR A 83 2.88 -6.80 13.42
N ALA A 84 3.37 -7.70 14.29
CA ALA A 84 2.72 -8.08 15.55
C ALA A 84 2.26 -6.89 16.42
N GLN A 85 3.02 -5.79 16.45
CA GLN A 85 2.73 -4.61 17.27
C GLN A 85 1.49 -3.81 16.82
N TRP A 86 1.06 -3.98 15.56
CA TRP A 86 0.00 -3.16 14.97
C TRP A 86 -1.19 -3.98 14.47
N VAL A 87 -1.19 -5.32 14.61
CA VAL A 87 -2.31 -6.19 14.19
C VAL A 87 -3.64 -5.72 14.77
N ALA A 88 -3.64 -5.29 16.04
CA ALA A 88 -4.83 -4.78 16.72
C ALA A 88 -5.38 -3.47 16.14
N GLN A 89 -4.59 -2.74 15.36
CA GLN A 89 -4.98 -1.48 14.71
C GLN A 89 -5.59 -1.71 13.33
N PHE A 90 -5.48 -2.92 12.78
CA PHE A 90 -6.00 -3.22 11.46
C PHE A 90 -7.50 -2.95 11.42
N THR A 91 -7.92 -2.23 10.38
CA THR A 91 -9.31 -1.85 10.16
C THR A 91 -9.70 -2.19 8.74
N GLN A 92 -10.97 -1.97 8.41
CA GLN A 92 -11.48 -2.19 7.07
C GLN A 92 -12.59 -1.21 6.74
N CYS A 93 -12.74 -0.91 5.45
CA CYS A 93 -13.88 -0.16 4.98
C CYS A 93 -15.18 -0.90 5.34
N PRO A 94 -16.14 -0.25 6.02
CA PRO A 94 -17.36 -0.92 6.48
C PRO A 94 -18.23 -1.41 5.31
N ARG A 95 -18.12 -0.77 4.14
CA ARG A 95 -18.93 -1.06 2.95
C ARG A 95 -18.37 -2.19 2.09
N CYS A 96 -17.09 -2.11 1.72
CA CYS A 96 -16.47 -3.05 0.75
C CYS A 96 -15.45 -4.01 1.38
N LYS A 97 -15.19 -3.89 2.70
CA LYS A 97 -14.25 -4.76 3.45
C LYS A 97 -12.80 -4.72 2.95
N VAL A 98 -12.42 -3.70 2.18
CA VAL A 98 -11.00 -3.43 1.87
C VAL A 98 -10.28 -3.10 3.18
N ARG A 99 -9.10 -3.68 3.40
CA ARG A 99 -8.38 -3.62 4.67
C ARG A 99 -7.31 -2.52 4.68
N TYR A 100 -7.06 -1.97 5.86
CA TYR A 100 -6.09 -0.91 6.13
C TYR A 100 -5.32 -1.22 7.41
N CYS A 101 -4.08 -0.72 7.52
CA CYS A 101 -3.27 -0.97 8.71
C CYS A 101 -3.68 -0.12 9.92
N SER A 102 -4.45 0.95 9.71
CA SER A 102 -4.94 1.85 10.76
C SER A 102 -6.16 2.64 10.27
N GLU A 103 -6.88 3.24 11.20
CA GLU A 103 -7.97 4.18 10.90
C GLU A 103 -7.48 5.39 10.11
N ASP A 104 -6.29 5.91 10.41
CA ASP A 104 -5.69 7.02 9.65
C ASP A 104 -5.51 6.68 8.17
N CYS A 105 -5.04 5.47 7.86
CA CYS A 105 -4.92 5.01 6.47
C CYS A 105 -6.28 4.87 5.78
N LEU A 106 -7.30 4.41 6.50
CA LEU A 106 -8.67 4.36 5.98
C LEU A 106 -9.21 5.76 5.69
N MET A 107 -9.04 6.70 6.62
CA MET A 107 -9.51 8.08 6.50
C MET A 107 -8.81 8.84 5.38
N GLU A 108 -7.49 8.73 5.26
CA GLU A 108 -6.73 9.37 4.17
C GLU A 108 -7.12 8.79 2.80
N ALA A 109 -7.24 7.46 2.69
CA ALA A 109 -7.71 6.83 1.46
C ALA A 109 -9.14 7.29 1.12
N GLN A 110 -10.06 7.33 2.09
CA GLN A 110 -11.43 7.81 1.89
C GLN A 110 -11.47 9.25 1.39
N LYS A 111 -10.67 10.14 2.00
CA LYS A 111 -10.61 11.56 1.63
C LYS A 111 -10.12 11.76 0.20
N ARG A 112 -9.12 10.98 -0.23
CA ARG A 112 -8.44 11.18 -1.52
C ARG A 112 -9.11 10.45 -2.68
N TYR A 113 -9.30 9.14 -2.58
CA TYR A 113 -9.64 8.31 -3.74
C TYR A 113 -10.61 7.15 -3.46
N HIS A 114 -10.57 6.55 -2.27
CA HIS A 114 -11.39 5.38 -1.95
C HIS A 114 -12.89 5.71 -1.98
N ARG A 115 -13.32 6.91 -1.59
CA ARG A 115 -14.76 7.29 -1.66
C ARG A 115 -15.35 7.15 -3.07
N VAL A 116 -14.56 7.39 -4.12
CA VAL A 116 -14.98 7.31 -5.52
C VAL A 116 -14.77 5.89 -6.06
N ALA A 117 -13.69 5.23 -5.65
CA ALA A 117 -13.34 3.89 -6.11
C ALA A 117 -14.02 2.73 -5.34
N CYS A 118 -14.72 3.03 -4.24
CA CYS A 118 -15.34 2.03 -3.38
C CYS A 118 -16.55 1.39 -4.07
N MET A 119 -16.45 0.09 -4.35
CA MET A 119 -17.53 -0.69 -4.96
C MET A 119 -18.61 -1.12 -3.96
N GLY A 120 -18.44 -0.80 -2.67
CA GLY A 120 -19.38 -1.19 -1.62
C GLY A 120 -19.69 -2.69 -1.65
N ALA A 121 -20.99 -3.01 -1.71
CA ALA A 121 -21.47 -4.39 -1.75
C ALA A 121 -21.13 -5.12 -3.06
N PHE A 122 -20.88 -4.39 -4.16
CA PHE A 122 -20.55 -4.97 -5.46
C PHE A 122 -19.09 -5.39 -5.58
N ARG A 123 -18.27 -5.25 -4.52
CA ARG A 123 -16.85 -5.60 -4.61
C ARG A 123 -16.62 -7.05 -5.03
N SER A 124 -17.47 -7.97 -4.58
CA SER A 124 -17.37 -9.40 -4.90
C SER A 124 -18.25 -9.81 -6.09
N ASP A 125 -18.76 -8.85 -6.87
CA ASP A 125 -19.61 -9.10 -8.02
C ASP A 125 -18.79 -9.06 -9.32
N ASP A 126 -18.39 -10.23 -9.81
CA ASP A 126 -17.60 -10.38 -11.04
C ASP A 126 -18.38 -9.97 -12.32
N THR A 127 -19.67 -9.68 -12.21
CA THR A 127 -20.48 -9.16 -13.34
C THR A 127 -20.48 -7.63 -13.42
N HIS A 128 -19.95 -6.96 -12.39
CA HIS A 128 -19.88 -5.52 -12.36
C HIS A 128 -18.83 -5.01 -13.39
N PRO A 129 -19.13 -4.02 -14.25
CA PRO A 129 -18.25 -3.59 -15.36
C PRO A 129 -16.83 -3.11 -15.01
N ILE A 130 -16.49 -3.01 -13.73
CA ILE A 130 -15.20 -2.52 -13.24
C ILE A 130 -14.51 -3.51 -12.28
N ASN A 131 -15.12 -4.69 -12.09
CA ASN A 131 -14.48 -5.88 -11.53
C ASN A 131 -13.93 -6.72 -12.68
#